data_AF-A0A9Q1Q5Y9-F1
#
_entry.id   AF-A0A9Q1Q5Y9-F1
#
_cell.length_a   1.000
_cell.length_b   1.000
_cell.length_c   1.000
_cell.angle_alpha   90.00
_cell.angle_beta   90.00
_cell.angle_gamma   90.00
#
_symmetry.space_group_name_H-M   'P 1'
#
loop_
_entity.id
_entity.type
_entity.pdbx_description
1 polymer ?
#
loop_
_entity_poly.entity_id
_entity_poly.type
_entity_poly.pdbx_seq_one_letter_code
_entity_poly.pdbx_strand_id
1 'polypeptide(L)'
;MREKAASLPNVKLEQGTTKDGEEMKAYAPLTVVCDGCFSNLRRSLCSLMIDVPSHFVGLVLENCQLPFPNHGHVIIADPSPVLFYRISSSEIHCLVDVPGQKLPSIANGEMAKYLKTVMAPQPTLGALLMGDAFNMRHPLTGEGMTVALSDIVLLRDLLRLLKDLNNAVSLCKYLESFYTLRKPVASTINTLAGTLYKVFCASPGEAHEEMMKACFSYLRLEGEFSNGLISLLSSLNPRKVSLVVHCFSVGVYGVGRLHLELSDTRNLWLHKRQTSTL
;
A
#
# COMPACT_ATOMS: atom_id res chain seq x y z
N MET A 1 19.07 -10.88 -4.85
CA MET A 1 19.45 -9.55 -4.31
C MET A 1 20.66 -9.61 -3.38
N ARG A 2 20.64 -10.41 -2.30
CA ARG A 2 21.77 -10.50 -1.34
C ARG A 2 23.09 -10.91 -1.99
N GLU A 3 23.10 -11.95 -2.82
CA GLU A 3 24.28 -12.39 -3.56
C GLU A 3 24.86 -11.28 -4.44
N LYS A 4 23.98 -10.55 -5.14
CA LYS A 4 24.41 -9.42 -5.98
C LYS A 4 25.07 -8.33 -5.13
N ALA A 5 24.52 -8.00 -3.96
CA ALA A 5 25.13 -7.05 -3.04
C ALA A 5 26.48 -7.56 -2.50
N ALA A 6 26.56 -8.84 -2.13
CA ALA A 6 27.77 -9.49 -1.62
C ALA A 6 28.92 -9.46 -2.63
N SER A 7 28.62 -9.48 -3.94
CA SER A 7 29.63 -9.42 -5.00
C SER A 7 30.27 -8.04 -5.19
N LEU A 8 29.76 -6.99 -4.54
CA LEU A 8 30.32 -5.64 -4.66
C LEU A 8 31.53 -5.47 -3.72
N PRO A 9 32.64 -4.88 -4.19
CA PRO A 9 33.89 -4.80 -3.42
C PRO A 9 33.80 -3.90 -2.19
N ASN A 10 32.82 -2.99 -2.16
CA ASN A 10 32.58 -2.03 -1.08
C ASN A 10 31.45 -2.48 -0.13
N VAL A 11 31.02 -3.73 -0.20
CA VAL A 11 29.97 -4.28 0.66
C VAL A 11 30.55 -5.38 1.53
N LYS A 12 30.29 -5.27 2.83
CA LYS A 12 30.58 -6.31 3.80
C LYS A 12 29.26 -6.79 4.41
N LEU A 13 28.94 -8.07 4.23
CA LEU A 13 27.75 -8.69 4.81
C LEU A 13 28.14 -9.49 6.05
N GLU A 14 27.38 -9.29 7.13
CA GLU A 14 27.53 -9.98 8.40
C GLU A 14 26.20 -10.64 8.78
N GLN A 15 26.23 -11.88 9.29
CA GLN A 15 25.05 -12.57 9.82
C GLN A 15 25.04 -12.49 11.35
N GLY A 16 24.04 -11.81 11.90
CA GLY A 16 23.96 -11.42 13.31
C GLY A 16 23.53 -12.49 14.33
N THR A 17 23.53 -13.77 13.97
CA THR A 17 23.25 -14.87 14.92
C THR A 17 24.37 -15.90 14.86
N THR A 18 25.44 -15.68 15.63
CA THR A 18 26.44 -16.70 15.95
C THR A 18 25.94 -17.53 17.14
N LYS A 19 26.30 -18.82 17.18
CA LYS A 19 25.90 -19.73 18.27
C LYS A 19 26.48 -19.34 19.64
N ASP A 20 27.50 -18.48 19.65
CA ASP A 20 28.28 -18.11 20.83
C ASP A 20 27.85 -16.78 21.49
N GLY A 21 26.88 -16.07 20.91
CA GLY A 21 26.27 -14.90 21.55
C GLY A 21 27.18 -13.68 21.75
N GLU A 22 28.31 -13.59 21.04
CA GLU A 22 29.21 -12.44 21.15
C GLU A 22 28.56 -11.16 20.59
N GLU A 23 28.54 -10.10 21.40
CA GLU A 23 28.01 -8.79 21.03
C GLU A 23 29.04 -8.04 20.16
N MET A 24 28.70 -7.78 18.90
CA MET A 24 29.51 -6.95 18.01
C MET A 24 28.92 -5.53 17.92
N LYS A 25 29.79 -4.52 18.01
CA LYS A 25 29.42 -3.10 17.83
C LYS A 25 30.04 -2.57 16.55
N ALA A 26 29.22 -1.89 15.74
CA ALA A 26 29.64 -1.18 14.55
C ALA A 26 29.21 0.28 14.63
N TYR A 27 30.07 1.18 14.12
CA TYR A 27 29.83 2.61 14.12
C TYR A 27 29.89 3.13 12.69
N ALA A 28 28.90 3.92 12.31
CA ALA A 28 28.82 4.55 11.01
C ALA A 28 28.25 5.97 11.15
N PRO A 29 28.63 6.92 10.28
CA PRO A 29 28.05 8.25 10.27
C PRO A 29 26.55 8.27 9.90
N LEU A 30 26.09 7.24 9.19
CA LEU A 30 24.69 7.03 8.83
C LEU A 30 24.34 5.55 9.00
N THR A 31 23.28 5.28 9.75
CA THR A 31 22.67 3.95 9.88
C THR A 31 21.31 3.95 9.20
N VAL A 32 21.11 3.06 8.23
CA VAL A 32 19.81 2.88 7.57
C VAL A 32 19.13 1.63 8.13
N VAL A 33 17.96 1.81 8.73
CA VAL A 33 17.18 0.75 9.37
C VAL A 33 16.09 0.27 8.41
N CYS A 34 16.22 -0.99 7.98
CA CYS A 34 15.36 -1.65 6.99
C CYS A 34 14.88 -3.05 7.46
N ASP A 35 14.59 -3.21 8.75
CA ASP A 35 14.23 -4.48 9.41
C ASP A 35 12.75 -4.91 9.21
N GLY A 36 12.03 -4.24 8.32
CA GLY A 36 10.72 -4.66 7.83
C GLY A 36 9.52 -4.27 8.70
N CYS A 37 8.38 -4.90 8.44
CA CYS A 37 7.08 -4.54 9.02
C CYS A 37 6.99 -4.73 10.55
N PHE A 38 7.84 -5.57 11.13
CA PHE A 38 7.95 -5.80 12.59
C PHE A 38 9.15 -5.11 13.24
N SER A 39 9.59 -3.98 12.67
CA SER A 39 10.78 -3.26 13.12
C SER A 39 10.80 -2.99 14.62
N ASN A 40 11.88 -3.41 15.28
CA ASN A 40 12.08 -3.21 16.72
C ASN A 40 12.54 -1.77 17.04
N LEU A 41 13.19 -1.11 16.08
CA LEU A 41 13.75 0.23 16.23
C LEU A 41 12.78 1.33 15.83
N ARG A 42 11.65 0.98 15.19
CA ARG A 42 10.67 1.96 14.71
C ARG A 42 10.20 2.92 15.79
N ARG A 43 9.85 2.44 16.98
CA ARG A 43 9.34 3.30 18.08
C ARG A 43 10.37 4.29 18.58
N SER A 44 11.65 3.93 18.53
CA SER A 44 12.76 4.78 18.96
C SER A 44 13.10 5.86 17.94
N LEU A 45 12.84 5.59 16.66
CA LEU A 45 13.20 6.47 15.53
C LEU A 45 11.99 7.20 14.94
N CYS A 46 10.76 6.84 15.35
CA CYS A 46 9.52 7.33 14.75
C CYS A 46 8.33 7.17 15.71
N SER A 47 7.55 8.22 15.91
CA SER A 47 6.38 8.23 16.80
C SER A 47 5.06 7.78 16.13
N LEU A 48 5.14 7.18 14.93
CA LEU A 48 3.96 6.78 14.17
C LEU A 48 3.26 5.58 14.82
N MET A 49 1.96 5.71 15.10
CA MET A 49 1.12 4.58 15.48
C MET A 49 0.86 3.68 14.28
N ILE A 50 0.94 2.36 14.50
CA ILE A 50 0.59 1.34 13.51
C ILE A 50 -0.91 1.09 13.61
N ASP A 51 -1.59 1.15 12.47
CA ASP A 51 -2.96 0.69 12.31
C ASP A 51 -2.93 -0.59 11.45
N VAL A 52 -3.62 -1.64 11.92
CA VAL A 52 -3.67 -2.95 11.25
C VAL A 52 -5.13 -3.22 10.87
N PRO A 53 -5.53 -2.90 9.62
CA PRO A 53 -6.93 -3.01 9.21
C PRO A 53 -7.39 -4.46 8.98
N SER A 54 -6.48 -5.35 8.59
CA SER A 54 -6.73 -6.76 8.29
C SER A 54 -5.43 -7.57 8.28
N HIS A 55 -5.55 -8.88 8.05
CA HIS A 55 -4.44 -9.81 7.90
C HIS A 55 -4.59 -10.61 6.61
N PHE A 56 -3.48 -10.86 5.91
CA PHE A 56 -3.49 -11.80 4.78
C PHE A 56 -3.07 -13.19 5.24
N VAL A 57 -3.85 -14.20 4.86
CA VAL A 57 -3.51 -15.61 4.99
C VAL A 57 -3.03 -16.11 3.63
N GLY A 58 -1.78 -16.54 3.55
CA GLY A 58 -1.18 -17.05 2.32
C GLY A 58 -1.23 -18.57 2.24
N LEU A 59 -1.62 -19.08 1.08
CA LEU A 59 -1.53 -20.49 0.70
C LEU A 59 -0.68 -20.62 -0.58
N VAL A 60 0.06 -21.72 -0.70
CA VAL A 60 0.74 -22.12 -1.93
C VAL A 60 -0.07 -23.23 -2.57
N LEU A 61 -0.49 -23.01 -3.81
CA LEU A 61 -1.20 -24.00 -4.62
C LEU A 61 -0.23 -24.58 -5.64
N GLU A 62 -0.02 -25.88 -5.58
CA GLU A 62 0.85 -26.60 -6.50
C GLU A 62 0.05 -27.14 -7.70
N ASN A 63 0.69 -27.11 -8.87
CA ASN A 63 0.19 -27.74 -10.11
C ASN A 63 -1.19 -27.26 -10.55
N CYS A 64 -1.58 -26.04 -10.19
CA CYS A 64 -2.83 -25.41 -10.58
C CYS A 64 -2.63 -24.49 -11.79
N GLN A 65 -3.67 -24.37 -12.63
CA GLN A 65 -3.71 -23.43 -13.74
C GLN A 65 -4.68 -22.29 -13.44
N LEU A 66 -4.20 -21.05 -13.61
CA LEU A 66 -5.06 -19.88 -13.51
C LEU A 66 -5.78 -19.65 -14.85
N PRO A 67 -7.01 -19.09 -14.84
CA PRO A 67 -7.82 -18.90 -16.06
C PRO A 67 -7.12 -18.06 -17.14
N PHE A 68 -6.28 -17.11 -16.73
CA PHE A 68 -5.52 -16.25 -17.62
C PHE A 68 -4.03 -16.37 -17.30
N PRO A 69 -3.22 -17.02 -18.15
CA PRO A 69 -1.78 -17.13 -17.91
C PRO A 69 -1.12 -15.75 -17.94
N ASN A 70 -0.03 -15.58 -17.17
CA ASN A 70 0.74 -14.34 -17.03
C ASN A 70 -0.02 -13.14 -16.43
N HIS A 71 -1.20 -13.37 -15.86
CA HIS A 71 -1.98 -12.35 -15.17
C HIS A 71 -2.13 -12.75 -13.70
N GLY A 72 -2.09 -11.76 -12.81
CA GLY A 72 -2.61 -11.91 -11.45
C GLY A 72 -4.13 -11.80 -11.46
N HIS A 73 -4.79 -12.52 -10.55
CA HIS A 73 -6.24 -12.52 -10.43
C HIS A 73 -6.63 -11.91 -9.08
N VAL A 74 -7.52 -10.93 -9.13
CA VAL A 74 -8.18 -10.39 -7.95
C VAL A 74 -9.60 -10.92 -7.97
N ILE A 75 -9.96 -11.76 -7.00
CA ILE A 75 -11.30 -12.29 -6.82
C ILE A 75 -11.93 -11.54 -5.67
N ILE A 76 -13.03 -10.83 -5.91
CA ILE A 76 -13.79 -10.20 -4.84
C ILE A 76 -14.79 -11.23 -4.33
N ALA A 77 -14.49 -11.82 -3.18
CA ALA A 77 -15.37 -12.73 -2.48
C ALA A 77 -15.99 -12.02 -1.26
N ASP A 78 -17.17 -12.44 -0.83
CA ASP A 78 -17.74 -12.07 0.46
C ASP A 78 -17.16 -13.03 1.52
N PRO A 79 -16.53 -12.57 2.61
CA PRO A 79 -16.44 -11.18 3.11
C PRO A 79 -15.20 -10.38 2.67
N SER A 80 -14.27 -10.96 1.91
CA SER A 80 -12.98 -10.32 1.61
C SER A 80 -12.33 -10.79 0.31
N PRO A 81 -11.49 -9.95 -0.34
CA PRO A 81 -10.85 -10.28 -1.59
C PRO A 81 -9.79 -11.37 -1.43
N VAL A 82 -9.61 -12.13 -2.51
CA VAL A 82 -8.58 -13.15 -2.65
C VAL A 82 -7.71 -12.82 -3.85
N LEU A 83 -6.40 -12.83 -3.65
CA LEU A 83 -5.40 -12.58 -4.69
C LEU A 83 -4.77 -13.90 -5.12
N PHE A 84 -4.69 -14.13 -6.42
CA PHE A 84 -3.90 -15.21 -7.00
C PHE A 84 -2.82 -14.66 -7.90
N TYR A 85 -1.60 -15.15 -7.77
CA TYR A 85 -0.56 -14.88 -8.75
C TYR A 85 0.44 -16.03 -8.76
N ARG A 86 0.95 -16.34 -9.95
CA ARG A 86 1.94 -17.38 -10.14
C ARG A 86 3.32 -16.89 -9.65
N ILE A 87 3.99 -17.70 -8.84
CA ILE A 87 5.33 -17.40 -8.32
C ILE A 87 6.44 -18.26 -8.94
N SER A 88 6.08 -19.44 -9.45
CA SER A 88 7.00 -20.33 -10.17
C SER A 88 6.28 -21.08 -11.30
N SER A 89 6.96 -21.94 -12.04
CA SER A 89 6.35 -22.76 -13.08
C SER A 89 5.29 -23.72 -12.55
N SER A 90 5.34 -24.08 -11.27
CA SER A 90 4.48 -25.07 -10.62
C SER A 90 3.67 -24.51 -9.45
N GLU A 91 3.97 -23.31 -8.94
CA GLU A 91 3.35 -22.78 -7.72
C GLU A 91 2.62 -21.46 -7.96
N ILE A 92 1.45 -21.34 -7.34
CA ILE A 92 0.63 -20.14 -7.29
C ILE A 92 0.46 -19.73 -5.83
N HIS A 93 0.68 -18.45 -5.54
CA HIS A 93 0.28 -17.86 -4.27
C HIS A 93 -1.20 -17.51 -4.32
N CYS A 94 -1.93 -17.94 -3.31
CA CYS A 94 -3.28 -17.52 -2.98
C CYS A 94 -3.21 -16.72 -1.68
N LEU A 95 -3.62 -15.45 -1.68
CA LEU A 95 -3.66 -14.61 -0.49
C LEU A 95 -5.11 -14.24 -0.20
N VAL A 96 -5.62 -14.67 0.94
CA VAL A 96 -6.98 -14.35 1.41
C VAL A 96 -6.89 -13.23 2.44
N ASP A 97 -7.57 -12.12 2.20
CA ASP A 97 -7.71 -11.05 3.19
C ASP A 97 -8.70 -11.48 4.29
N VAL A 98 -8.35 -11.26 5.55
CA VAL A 98 -9.16 -11.59 6.73
C VAL A 98 -9.29 -10.34 7.62
N PRO A 99 -10.47 -9.72 7.69
CA PRO A 99 -10.70 -8.51 8.48
C PRO A 99 -10.67 -8.77 9.99
N GLY A 100 -10.21 -7.80 10.80
CA GLY A 100 -10.26 -7.83 12.27
C GLY A 100 -10.31 -6.40 12.87
N GLN A 101 -11.09 -6.19 13.95
CA GLN A 101 -11.46 -4.87 14.53
C GLN A 101 -10.30 -4.12 15.25
N LYS A 102 -10.27 -2.78 15.44
CA LYS A 102 -11.27 -1.69 15.36
C LYS A 102 -10.56 -0.35 15.04
N LEU A 103 -11.12 0.50 14.17
CA LEU A 103 -10.63 1.86 13.87
C LEU A 103 -11.01 2.88 14.97
N PRO A 104 -10.21 3.95 15.20
CA PRO A 104 -10.54 5.01 16.16
C PRO A 104 -11.71 5.90 15.69
N SER A 105 -12.46 6.47 16.64
CA SER A 105 -13.72 7.20 16.41
C SER A 105 -13.51 8.59 15.79
N ILE A 106 -14.35 8.93 14.81
CA ILE A 106 -14.41 10.24 14.13
C ILE A 106 -15.01 11.33 15.03
N ALA A 107 -15.79 10.95 16.05
CA ALA A 107 -16.62 11.90 16.83
C ALA A 107 -15.84 12.79 17.81
N ASN A 108 -14.61 12.42 18.19
CA ASN A 108 -13.92 13.02 19.35
C ASN A 108 -12.72 13.90 18.97
N GLY A 109 -12.48 14.18 17.69
CA GLY A 109 -11.30 14.93 17.23
C GLY A 109 -9.97 14.16 17.32
N GLU A 110 -9.99 12.90 17.77
CA GLU A 110 -8.83 12.00 17.79
C GLU A 110 -8.23 11.78 16.40
N MET A 111 -9.06 11.84 15.34
CA MET A 111 -8.59 11.74 13.95
C MET A 111 -7.75 12.96 13.52
N ALA A 112 -8.05 14.16 14.03
CA ALA A 112 -7.25 15.36 13.76
C ALA A 112 -5.93 15.33 14.55
N LYS A 113 -5.92 14.74 15.75
CA LYS A 113 -4.69 14.49 16.53
C LYS A 113 -3.84 13.42 15.85
N TYR A 114 -4.44 12.32 15.40
CA TYR A 114 -3.82 11.28 14.58
C TYR A 114 -3.17 11.86 13.30
N LEU A 115 -3.88 12.70 12.54
CA LEU A 115 -3.31 13.34 11.35
C LEU A 115 -2.13 14.29 11.65
N LYS A 116 -2.08 14.91 12.83
CA LYS A 116 -0.98 15.80 13.26
C LYS A 116 0.23 15.05 13.83
N THR A 117 0.05 13.91 14.49
CA THR A 117 1.13 13.10 15.08
C THR A 117 1.60 11.93 14.21
N VAL A 118 0.78 11.47 13.25
CA VAL A 118 1.01 10.23 12.45
C VAL A 118 1.44 10.53 11.00
N MET A 119 1.65 11.79 10.61
CA MET A 119 1.97 12.14 9.20
C MET A 119 3.39 12.67 8.97
N ALA A 120 4.14 12.99 10.03
CA ALA A 120 5.50 13.50 9.91
C ALA A 120 6.48 12.54 10.63
N PRO A 121 7.28 11.78 9.87
CA PRO A 121 8.47 11.12 10.43
C PRO A 121 9.33 12.16 11.12
N GLN A 122 9.75 11.90 12.36
CA GLN A 122 10.73 12.74 13.01
C GLN A 122 12.12 12.31 12.52
N PRO A 123 12.92 13.22 11.95
CA PRO A 123 14.26 12.88 11.51
C PRO A 123 15.13 12.59 12.73
N THR A 124 15.83 11.44 12.73
CA THR A 124 16.78 11.09 13.78
C THR A 124 18.20 11.37 13.31
N LEU A 125 19.01 12.04 14.13
CA LEU A 125 20.41 12.32 13.80
C LEU A 125 21.17 11.00 13.57
N GLY A 126 21.82 10.88 12.40
CA GLY A 126 22.62 9.72 12.05
C GLY A 126 21.84 8.44 11.74
N ALA A 127 20.50 8.47 11.76
CA ALA A 127 19.67 7.29 11.50
C ALA A 127 18.50 7.59 10.55
N LEU A 128 18.25 6.66 9.62
CA LEU A 128 17.15 6.76 8.65
C LEU A 128 16.37 5.45 8.60
N LEU A 129 15.05 5.52 8.78
CA LEU A 129 14.15 4.39 8.55
C LEU A 129 13.78 4.30 7.06
N MET A 130 13.73 3.08 6.50
CA MET A 130 13.30 2.82 5.12
C MET A 130 12.50 1.51 5.00
N GLY A 131 11.72 1.39 3.92
CA GLY A 131 10.88 0.22 3.64
C GLY A 131 9.70 0.12 4.60
N ASP A 132 9.24 -1.10 4.87
CA ASP A 132 8.13 -1.32 5.80
C ASP A 132 8.47 -0.96 7.25
N ALA A 133 9.76 -0.88 7.60
CA ALA A 133 10.20 -0.32 8.88
C ALA A 133 9.76 1.15 9.04
N PHE A 134 9.59 1.84 7.92
CA PHE A 134 9.25 3.25 7.85
C PHE A 134 7.79 3.51 7.47
N ASN A 135 7.30 2.87 6.42
CA ASN A 135 6.01 3.19 5.83
C ASN A 135 5.30 1.94 5.30
N MET A 136 4.29 1.48 6.02
CA MET A 136 3.46 0.34 5.64
C MET A 136 2.15 0.80 5.00
N ARG A 137 1.53 -0.08 4.24
CA ARG A 137 0.24 0.08 3.58
C ARG A 137 -0.41 -1.28 3.40
N HIS A 138 -1.70 -1.27 3.08
CA HIS A 138 -2.41 -2.50 2.78
C HIS A 138 -1.79 -3.20 1.56
N PRO A 139 -1.46 -4.50 1.62
CA PRO A 139 -0.69 -5.17 0.56
C PRO A 139 -1.55 -5.56 -0.66
N LEU A 140 -2.84 -5.21 -0.67
CA LEU A 140 -3.77 -5.50 -1.77
C LEU A 140 -3.28 -5.04 -3.15
N THR A 141 -2.60 -3.90 -3.24
CA THR A 141 -2.04 -3.41 -4.52
C THR A 141 -0.67 -4.00 -4.83
N GLY A 142 0.00 -4.64 -3.87
CA GLY A 142 1.34 -5.23 -4.04
C GLY A 142 2.48 -4.20 -4.18
N GLU A 143 2.24 -2.92 -3.89
CA GLU A 143 3.17 -1.82 -4.26
C GLU A 143 4.23 -1.48 -3.19
N GLY A 144 4.31 -2.25 -2.09
CA GLY A 144 5.27 -2.00 -1.00
C GLY A 144 6.73 -2.02 -1.48
N MET A 145 7.10 -3.03 -2.27
CA MET A 145 8.45 -3.14 -2.84
C MET A 145 8.75 -2.01 -3.84
N THR A 146 7.76 -1.61 -4.64
CA THR A 146 7.91 -0.51 -5.61
C THR A 146 8.27 0.80 -4.91
N VAL A 147 7.63 1.09 -3.77
CA VAL A 147 7.97 2.28 -2.98
C VAL A 147 9.31 2.14 -2.28
N ALA A 148 9.68 0.96 -1.80
CA ALA A 148 11.02 0.73 -1.27
C ALA A 148 12.10 1.00 -2.33
N LEU A 149 11.92 0.52 -3.57
CA LEU A 149 12.84 0.78 -4.67
C LEU A 149 12.88 2.26 -5.09
N SER A 150 11.72 2.92 -5.15
CA SER A 150 11.65 4.36 -5.40
C SER A 150 12.39 5.16 -4.31
N ASP A 151 12.22 4.79 -3.05
CA ASP A 151 12.89 5.42 -1.91
C ASP A 151 14.41 5.18 -1.97
N ILE A 152 14.87 3.99 -2.39
CA ILE A 152 16.29 3.69 -2.61
C ILE A 152 16.90 4.59 -3.69
N VAL A 153 16.19 4.78 -4.81
CA VAL A 153 16.66 5.67 -5.90
C VAL A 153 16.79 7.11 -5.40
N LEU A 154 15.78 7.62 -4.69
CA LEU A 154 15.81 8.95 -4.11
C LEU A 154 16.96 9.12 -3.11
N LEU A 155 17.13 8.16 -2.19
CA LEU A 155 18.20 8.21 -1.21
C LEU A 155 19.58 8.16 -1.88
N ARG A 156 19.77 7.29 -2.87
CA ARG A 156 21.01 7.21 -3.67
C ARG A 156 21.35 8.56 -4.28
N ASP A 157 20.37 9.22 -4.90
CA ASP A 157 20.58 10.50 -5.59
C ASP A 157 20.90 11.63 -4.60
N LEU A 158 20.25 11.64 -3.43
CA LEU A 158 20.59 12.55 -2.35
C LEU A 158 22.01 12.30 -1.83
N LEU A 159 22.34 11.06 -1.47
CA LEU A 159 23.65 10.70 -0.89
C LEU A 159 24.80 10.93 -1.87
N ARG A 160 24.59 10.75 -3.19
CA ARG A 160 25.62 10.99 -4.21
C ARG A 160 26.12 12.43 -4.22
N LEU A 161 25.31 13.39 -3.79
CA LEU A 161 25.66 14.81 -3.73
C LEU A 161 26.47 15.18 -2.47
N LEU A 162 26.54 14.28 -1.49
CA LEU A 162 27.28 14.48 -0.26
C LEU A 162 28.69 13.90 -0.36
N LYS A 163 29.68 14.72 0.00
CA LYS A 163 31.09 14.30 0.06
C LYS A 163 31.52 13.86 1.47
N ASP A 164 30.80 14.32 2.49
CA ASP A 164 31.05 14.01 3.89
C ASP A 164 29.74 13.65 4.60
N LEU A 165 29.76 12.54 5.34
CA LEU A 165 28.62 12.04 6.11
C LEU A 165 28.81 12.23 7.63
N ASN A 166 29.98 12.72 8.07
CA ASN A 166 30.31 12.81 9.50
C ASN A 166 29.60 13.95 10.24
N ASN A 167 29.09 14.96 9.52
CA ASN A 167 28.29 16.03 10.10
C ASN A 167 26.81 15.59 10.21
N ALA A 168 26.46 14.94 11.32
CA ALA A 168 25.12 14.40 11.56
C ALA A 168 24.01 15.44 11.43
N VAL A 169 24.24 16.70 11.85
CA VAL A 169 23.24 17.78 11.78
C VAL A 169 22.98 18.19 10.33
N SER A 170 24.05 18.42 9.56
CA SER A 170 23.94 18.82 8.16
C SER A 170 23.40 17.69 7.29
N LEU A 171 23.84 16.46 7.57
CA LEU A 171 23.32 15.25 6.93
C LEU A 171 21.83 15.07 7.19
N CYS A 172 21.40 15.18 8.45
CA CYS A 172 20.00 15.08 8.83
C CYS A 172 19.14 16.14 8.13
N LYS A 173 19.55 17.42 8.20
CA LYS A 173 18.86 18.53 7.55
C LYS A 173 18.74 18.34 6.03
N TYR A 174 19.78 17.82 5.39
CA TYR A 174 19.75 17.55 3.97
C TYR A 174 18.82 16.36 3.64
N LEU A 175 18.91 15.28 4.41
CA LEU A 175 18.06 14.10 4.27
C LEU A 175 16.59 14.37 4.62
N GLU A 176 16.22 15.46 5.29
CA GLU A 176 14.81 15.87 5.39
C GLU A 176 14.15 16.05 4.02
N SER A 177 14.94 16.41 2.99
CA SER A 177 14.48 16.49 1.60
C SER A 177 13.93 15.16 1.10
N PHE A 178 14.43 14.02 1.58
CA PHE A 178 13.92 12.69 1.26
C PHE A 178 12.42 12.58 1.59
N TYR A 179 12.00 13.05 2.78
CA TYR A 179 10.61 13.00 3.20
C TYR A 179 9.71 13.88 2.34
N THR A 180 10.23 14.94 1.75
CA THR A 180 9.47 15.80 0.83
C THR A 180 9.42 15.19 -0.57
N LEU A 181 10.55 14.74 -1.09
CA LEU A 181 10.67 14.20 -2.46
C LEU A 181 9.94 12.88 -2.65
N ARG A 182 9.81 12.05 -1.61
CA ARG A 182 9.06 10.79 -1.69
C ARG A 182 7.55 10.96 -1.67
N LYS A 183 7.04 12.08 -1.14
CA LYS A 183 5.59 12.29 -0.92
C LYS A 183 4.76 12.04 -2.19
N PRO A 184 5.10 12.54 -3.39
CA PRO A 184 4.28 12.33 -4.59
C PRO A 184 3.98 10.84 -4.87
N VAL A 185 5.00 9.99 -4.88
CA VAL A 185 4.86 8.55 -5.14
C VAL A 185 4.22 7.84 -3.95
N ALA A 186 4.79 8.01 -2.76
CA ALA A 186 4.37 7.29 -1.56
C ALA A 186 2.93 7.62 -1.15
N SER A 187 2.51 8.89 -1.24
CA SER A 187 1.13 9.27 -0.90
C SER A 187 0.12 8.78 -1.93
N THR A 188 0.43 8.82 -3.23
CA THR A 188 -0.49 8.34 -4.27
C THR A 188 -0.76 6.85 -4.10
N ILE A 189 0.29 6.05 -3.91
CA ILE A 189 0.20 4.60 -3.68
C ILE A 189 -0.52 4.30 -2.36
N ASN A 190 -0.20 5.00 -1.28
CA ASN A 190 -0.89 4.83 0.01
C ASN A 190 -2.38 5.12 -0.07
N THR A 191 -2.73 6.25 -0.69
CA THR A 191 -4.13 6.66 -0.84
C THR A 191 -4.86 5.70 -1.75
N LEU A 192 -4.24 5.24 -2.85
CA LEU A 192 -4.84 4.26 -3.76
C LEU A 192 -5.11 2.94 -3.03
N ALA A 193 -4.11 2.37 -2.34
CA ALA A 193 -4.25 1.12 -1.60
C ALA A 193 -5.34 1.21 -0.51
N GLY A 194 -5.35 2.28 0.27
CA GLY A 194 -6.36 2.50 1.31
C GLY A 194 -7.77 2.74 0.74
N THR A 195 -7.87 3.43 -0.41
CA THR A 195 -9.17 3.69 -1.05
C THR A 195 -9.74 2.40 -1.65
N LEU A 196 -8.94 1.64 -2.39
CA LEU A 196 -9.37 0.37 -2.98
C LEU A 196 -9.74 -0.65 -1.90
N TYR A 197 -8.96 -0.74 -0.83
CA TYR A 197 -9.31 -1.58 0.31
C TYR A 197 -10.70 -1.23 0.87
N LYS A 198 -11.00 0.06 1.07
CA LYS A 198 -12.32 0.50 1.55
C LYS A 198 -13.46 0.27 0.54
N VAL A 199 -13.17 0.20 -0.75
CA VAL A 199 -14.17 -0.09 -1.80
C VAL A 199 -14.42 -1.59 -1.94
N PHE A 200 -13.46 -2.43 -1.58
CA PHE A 200 -13.57 -3.89 -1.72
C PHE A 200 -13.88 -4.62 -0.42
N CYS A 201 -13.51 -4.07 0.74
CA CYS A 201 -13.53 -4.77 2.02
C CYS A 201 -14.32 -4.05 3.13
N ALA A 202 -14.95 -2.89 2.88
CA ALA A 202 -15.70 -2.21 3.93
C ALA A 202 -17.02 -2.92 4.27
N SER A 203 -17.56 -2.64 5.46
CA SER A 203 -18.72 -3.32 6.03
C SER A 203 -19.91 -3.38 5.05
N PRO A 204 -20.60 -4.54 4.97
CA PRO A 204 -21.64 -4.77 3.98
C PRO A 204 -22.78 -3.75 4.12
N GLY A 205 -23.13 -3.15 2.98
CA GLY A 205 -24.23 -2.21 2.82
C GLY A 205 -24.42 -1.88 1.34
N GLU A 206 -25.65 -1.57 0.94
CA GLU A 206 -26.02 -1.36 -0.47
C GLU A 206 -25.11 -0.33 -1.17
N ALA A 207 -24.81 0.78 -0.50
CA ALA A 207 -23.92 1.81 -1.07
C ALA A 207 -22.48 1.32 -1.33
N HIS A 208 -21.96 0.42 -0.50
CA HIS A 208 -20.62 -0.15 -0.70
C HIS A 208 -20.61 -1.13 -1.87
N GLU A 209 -21.61 -2.00 -1.94
CA GLU A 209 -21.76 -2.96 -3.04
C GLU A 209 -21.91 -2.25 -4.39
N GLU A 210 -22.65 -1.14 -4.43
CA GLU A 210 -22.80 -0.32 -5.62
C GLU A 210 -21.51 0.42 -6.00
N MET A 211 -20.74 0.92 -5.03
CA MET A 211 -19.43 1.51 -5.30
C MET A 211 -18.46 0.48 -5.91
N MET A 212 -18.50 -0.75 -5.41
CA MET A 212 -17.71 -1.86 -5.94
C MET A 212 -18.11 -2.18 -7.39
N LYS A 213 -19.40 -2.35 -7.66
CA LYS A 213 -19.93 -2.57 -9.03
C LYS A 213 -19.59 -1.41 -9.96
N ALA A 214 -19.67 -0.17 -9.48
CA ALA A 214 -19.32 1.02 -10.23
C ALA A 214 -17.84 1.01 -10.63
N CYS A 215 -16.94 0.67 -9.70
CA CYS A 215 -15.51 0.56 -9.96
C CYS A 215 -15.21 -0.46 -11.08
N PHE A 216 -15.82 -1.66 -11.04
CA PHE A 216 -15.64 -2.65 -12.11
C PHE A 216 -16.19 -2.21 -13.45
N SER A 217 -17.40 -1.66 -13.48
CA SER A 217 -17.99 -1.20 -14.75
C SER A 217 -17.24 -0.01 -15.33
N TYR A 218 -16.67 0.85 -14.48
CA TYR A 218 -15.78 1.93 -14.91
C TYR A 218 -14.53 1.38 -15.61
N LEU A 219 -13.89 0.35 -15.06
CA LEU A 219 -12.76 -0.34 -15.69
C LEU A 219 -13.12 -0.99 -17.04
N ARG A 220 -14.37 -1.43 -17.21
CA ARG A 220 -14.86 -2.00 -18.48
C ARG A 220 -15.11 -0.97 -19.59
N LEU A 221 -15.06 0.33 -19.28
CA LEU A 221 -15.20 1.38 -20.30
C LEU A 221 -13.93 1.52 -21.18
N GLU A 222 -12.87 0.78 -20.87
CA GLU A 222 -11.59 0.78 -21.60
C GLU A 222 -10.99 2.19 -21.75
N GLY A 223 -10.00 2.36 -22.63
CA GLY A 223 -9.34 3.65 -22.87
C GLY A 223 -8.74 4.27 -21.60
N GLU A 224 -8.87 5.59 -21.44
CA GLU A 224 -8.33 6.29 -20.27
C GLU A 224 -8.93 5.82 -18.94
N PHE A 225 -10.19 5.36 -18.92
CA PHE A 225 -10.85 4.88 -17.70
C PHE A 225 -10.13 3.66 -17.11
N SER A 226 -9.74 2.72 -17.97
CA SER A 226 -8.95 1.55 -17.59
C SER A 226 -7.45 1.88 -17.51
N ASN A 227 -6.86 2.39 -18.59
CA ASN A 227 -5.42 2.64 -18.69
C ASN A 227 -4.93 3.60 -17.60
N GLY A 228 -5.70 4.65 -17.30
CA GLY A 228 -5.37 5.61 -16.25
C GLY A 228 -5.35 4.97 -14.86
N LEU A 229 -6.37 4.17 -14.50
CA LEU A 229 -6.42 3.49 -13.21
C LEU A 229 -5.37 2.35 -13.11
N ILE A 230 -5.15 1.60 -14.18
CA ILE A 230 -4.09 0.57 -14.24
C ILE A 230 -2.70 1.20 -14.17
N SER A 231 -2.48 2.38 -14.76
CA SER A 231 -1.20 3.11 -14.65
C SER A 231 -0.91 3.58 -13.22
N LEU A 232 -1.96 3.85 -12.44
CA LEU A 232 -1.86 4.15 -11.02
C LEU A 232 -1.54 2.88 -10.21
N LEU A 233 -2.26 1.77 -10.46
CA LEU A 233 -2.07 0.47 -9.79
C LEU A 233 -0.73 -0.20 -10.08
N SER A 234 -0.18 0.03 -11.27
CA SER A 234 1.16 -0.43 -11.65
C SER A 234 2.26 0.51 -11.18
N SER A 235 1.91 1.61 -10.49
CA SER A 235 2.83 2.68 -10.08
C SER A 235 3.63 3.31 -11.24
N LEU A 236 3.19 3.17 -12.50
CA LEU A 236 3.86 3.75 -13.67
C LEU A 236 3.54 5.25 -13.84
N ASN A 237 2.40 5.70 -13.32
CA ASN A 237 2.00 7.10 -13.34
C ASN A 237 1.39 7.53 -11.99
N PRO A 238 2.18 7.59 -10.90
CA PRO A 238 1.69 7.90 -9.54
C PRO A 238 1.44 9.41 -9.35
N ARG A 239 0.62 10.02 -10.23
CA ARG A 239 0.24 11.43 -10.16
C ARG A 239 -1.01 11.60 -9.30
N LYS A 240 -0.91 12.45 -8.27
CA LYS A 240 -2.03 12.82 -7.40
C LYS A 240 -3.25 13.33 -8.17
N VAL A 241 -3.04 14.13 -9.22
CA VAL A 241 -4.13 14.65 -10.04
C VAL A 241 -4.87 13.52 -10.74
N SER A 242 -4.14 12.54 -11.29
CA SER A 242 -4.73 11.35 -11.91
C SER A 242 -5.55 10.57 -10.89
N LEU A 243 -4.98 10.30 -9.71
CA LEU A 243 -5.69 9.61 -8.62
C LEU A 243 -7.01 10.31 -8.27
N VAL A 244 -6.98 11.62 -8.06
CA VAL A 244 -8.18 12.40 -7.74
C VAL A 244 -9.20 12.29 -8.85
N VAL A 245 -8.81 12.53 -10.10
CA VAL A 245 -9.71 12.46 -11.26
C VAL A 245 -10.37 11.08 -11.36
N HIS A 246 -9.62 9.99 -11.27
CA HIS A 246 -10.18 8.64 -11.35
C HIS A 246 -11.10 8.30 -10.16
N CYS A 247 -10.70 8.62 -8.93
CA CYS A 247 -11.55 8.37 -7.75
C CYS A 247 -12.89 9.12 -7.84
N PHE A 248 -12.87 10.40 -8.23
CA PHE A 248 -14.09 11.18 -8.43
C PHE A 248 -14.91 10.65 -9.61
N SER A 249 -14.27 10.25 -10.70
CA SER A 249 -14.97 9.75 -11.89
C SER A 249 -15.69 8.43 -11.60
N VAL A 250 -15.09 7.52 -10.83
CA VAL A 250 -15.75 6.29 -10.36
C VAL A 250 -16.96 6.62 -9.47
N GLY A 251 -16.83 7.59 -8.56
CA GLY A 251 -17.93 8.01 -7.69
C GLY A 251 -19.11 8.62 -8.47
N VAL A 252 -18.83 9.54 -9.40
CA VAL A 252 -19.86 10.15 -10.28
C VAL A 252 -20.51 9.08 -11.16
N TYR A 253 -19.72 8.16 -11.72
CA TYR A 253 -20.22 7.06 -12.51
C TYR A 253 -21.15 6.14 -11.70
N GLY A 254 -20.81 5.84 -10.44
CA GLY A 254 -21.67 5.09 -9.52
C GLY A 254 -23.01 5.76 -9.25
N VAL A 255 -23.01 7.07 -8.97
CA VAL A 255 -24.25 7.85 -8.77
C VAL A 255 -25.11 7.88 -10.04
N GLY A 256 -24.48 8.07 -11.21
CA GLY A 256 -25.17 8.08 -12.50
C GLY A 256 -25.84 6.74 -12.80
N ARG A 257 -25.18 5.62 -12.49
CA ARG A 257 -25.76 4.28 -12.63
C ARG A 257 -27.02 4.10 -11.78
N LEU A 258 -26.97 4.50 -10.52
CA LEU A 258 -28.13 4.45 -9.62
C LEU A 258 -29.32 5.27 -10.15
N HIS A 259 -29.06 6.47 -10.69
CA HIS A 259 -30.12 7.31 -11.25
C HIS A 259 -30.75 6.69 -12.51
N LEU A 260 -29.96 6.06 -13.37
CA LEU A 260 -30.46 5.38 -14.57
C LEU A 260 -31.26 4.11 -14.21
N GLU A 261 -30.81 3.33 -13.23
CA GLU A 261 -31.53 2.14 -12.75
C GLU A 261 -32.85 2.49 -12.06
N LEU A 262 -32.92 3.63 -11.35
CA LEU A 262 -34.16 4.17 -10.78
C LEU A 262 -35.12 4.75 -11.84
N SER A 263 -34.59 5.23 -12.96
CA SER A 263 -35.36 5.76 -14.08
C SER A 263 -35.97 4.66 -14.95
N ASP A 264 -35.42 3.44 -14.90
CA ASP A 264 -35.98 2.26 -15.56
C ASP A 264 -37.18 1.72 -14.77
N THR A 265 -38.38 2.17 -15.14
CA THR A 265 -39.69 1.87 -14.51
C THR A 265 -40.01 0.38 -14.27
N ARG A 266 -39.22 -0.57 -14.79
CA ARG A 266 -39.34 -2.01 -14.50
C ARG A 266 -38.90 -2.40 -13.08
N ASN A 267 -37.92 -1.70 -12.49
CA ASN A 267 -37.42 -2.02 -11.15
C ASN A 267 -38.31 -1.47 -10.02
N LEU A 268 -39.03 -0.37 -10.28
CA LEU A 268 -40.05 0.15 -9.35
C LEU A 268 -41.18 -0.86 -9.09
N TRP A 269 -41.46 -1.71 -10.07
CA TRP A 269 -42.49 -2.75 -9.98
C TRP A 269 -42.04 -3.96 -9.14
N LEU A 270 -40.75 -4.31 -9.21
CA LEU A 270 -40.14 -5.34 -8.35
C LEU A 270 -40.07 -4.89 -6.88
N HIS A 271 -39.74 -3.61 -6.65
CA HIS A 271 -39.70 -3.03 -5.30
C HIS A 271 -41.09 -2.95 -4.67
N LYS A 272 -42.13 -2.59 -5.44
CA LYS A 272 -43.53 -2.62 -4.97
C LYS A 272 -44.02 -4.03 -4.62
N ARG A 273 -43.56 -5.07 -5.34
CA ARG A 273 -43.92 -6.48 -5.07
C ARG A 273 -43.32 -7.02 -3.78
N GLN A 274 -42.11 -6.59 -3.43
CA GLN A 274 -41.47 -7.00 -2.16
C GLN A 274 -42.14 -6.36 -0.94
N THR A 275 -42.64 -5.12 -1.06
CA THR A 275 -43.39 -4.46 0.03
C THR A 275 -44.85 -4.90 0.17
N SER A 276 -45.42 -5.59 -0.82
CA SER A 276 -46.81 -6.10 -0.77
C SER A 276 -46.94 -7.54 -0.29
N THR A 277 -45.84 -8.15 0.18
CA THR A 277 -45.82 -9.53 0.71
C THR A 277 -45.37 -9.58 2.18
N LEU A 278 -45.46 -8.44 2.89
CA LEU A 278 -45.41 -8.35 4.35
C LEU A 278 -46.81 -8.05 4.90
#